data_AF-A0A2G9FVQ4-F1
#
_entry.id   AF-A0A2G9FVQ4-F1
#
_cell.length_a   1.000
_cell.length_b   1.000
_cell.length_c   1.000
_cell.angle_alpha   90.00
_cell.angle_beta   90.00
_cell.angle_gamma   90.00
#
_symmetry.space_group_name_H-M   'P 1'
#
loop_
_entity.id
_entity.type
_entity.pdbx_description
1 polymer ?
#
loop_
_entity_poly.entity_id
_entity_poly.type
_entity_poly.pdbx_seq_one_letter_code
_entity_poly.pdbx_strand_id
1 'polypeptide(L)'
;MRIFKSHPLISLLNGYLVDSPQPSNLSFCLIIQIVTGVTLAMHYNPSVLEAFNSVEHIMRDVNNGTVIFILMMATAFLGYVLPYAALALMHLIALHDSAGSGNPLGLSGNYDRIPFAPYFIFKDLITIFLFIVLLSVFVFFMPNVLGDSENYVMANPMQTPPAIVPE
;
A
#
# COMPACT_ATOMS: atom_id res chain seq x y z
N MET A 1 -16.54 14.35 24.87
CA MET A 1 -15.69 15.37 24.23
C MET A 1 -14.36 15.65 24.93
N ARG A 2 -14.27 15.64 26.27
CA ARG A 2 -13.02 15.97 26.99
C ARG A 2 -11.90 14.92 26.81
N ILE A 3 -12.24 13.62 26.80
CA ILE A 3 -11.27 12.50 26.67
C ILE A 3 -10.54 12.53 25.31
N PHE A 4 -11.25 12.80 24.22
CA PHE A 4 -10.67 12.86 22.87
C PHE A 4 -9.67 14.02 22.68
N LYS A 5 -9.70 15.02 23.56
CA LYS A 5 -8.80 16.19 23.51
C LYS A 5 -7.85 16.27 24.71
N SER A 6 -7.97 15.36 25.69
CA SER A 6 -7.16 15.39 26.93
C SER A 6 -6.00 14.41 26.91
N HIS A 7 -6.14 13.25 26.27
CA HIS A 7 -5.04 12.29 26.17
C HIS A 7 -4.14 12.63 24.97
N PRO A 8 -2.82 12.77 25.15
CA PRO A 8 -1.90 13.20 24.09
C PRO A 8 -2.00 12.38 22.79
N LEU A 9 -2.16 11.06 22.90
CA LEU A 9 -2.27 10.16 21.74
C LEU A 9 -3.66 10.25 21.06
N ILE A 10 -4.72 10.35 21.86
CA ILE A 10 -6.08 10.39 21.34
C ILE A 10 -6.37 11.77 20.73
N SER A 11 -5.80 12.85 21.28
CA SER A 11 -5.88 14.19 20.69
C SER A 11 -5.17 14.28 19.36
N LEU A 12 -4.04 13.58 19.20
CA LEU A 12 -3.35 13.48 17.92
C LEU A 12 -4.24 12.78 16.88
N LEU A 13 -4.75 11.59 17.20
CA LEU A 13 -5.65 10.85 16.31
C LEU A 13 -6.91 11.65 15.96
N ASN A 14 -7.49 12.36 16.93
CA ASN A 14 -8.65 13.20 16.72
C ASN A 14 -8.34 14.39 15.79
N GLY A 15 -7.15 14.98 15.88
CA GLY A 15 -6.71 16.06 15.00
C GLY A 15 -6.60 15.64 13.53
N TYR A 16 -6.10 14.42 13.27
CA TYR A 16 -5.89 13.92 11.91
C TYR A 16 -7.11 13.20 11.30
N LEU A 17 -7.90 12.46 12.09
CA LEU A 17 -8.94 11.53 11.59
C LEU A 17 -10.38 11.93 11.92
N VAL A 18 -10.61 13.00 12.68
CA VAL A 18 -11.97 13.41 13.07
C VAL A 18 -12.18 14.88 12.78
N ASP A 19 -11.40 15.74 13.43
CA ASP A 19 -11.53 17.19 13.36
C ASP A 19 -10.75 17.79 12.17
N SER A 20 -9.91 17.01 11.49
CA SER A 20 -9.18 17.48 10.31
C SER A 20 -10.17 17.97 9.24
N PRO A 21 -9.98 19.14 8.65
CA PRO A 21 -10.82 19.61 7.55
C PRO A 21 -10.39 19.08 6.17
N GLN A 22 -9.45 18.13 6.14
CA GLN A 22 -8.72 17.72 4.93
C GLN A 22 -8.72 16.20 4.79
N PRO A 23 -8.78 15.67 3.56
CA PRO A 23 -8.70 14.25 3.32
C PRO A 23 -7.35 13.69 3.76
N SER A 24 -7.36 12.60 4.55
CA SER A 24 -6.16 11.82 4.82
C SER A 24 -5.91 10.87 3.66
N ASN A 25 -4.84 11.09 2.89
CA ASN A 25 -4.37 10.11 1.91
C ASN A 25 -3.66 8.97 2.66
N LEU A 26 -4.44 8.08 3.28
CA LEU A 26 -3.88 6.88 3.89
C LEU A 26 -3.63 5.86 2.78
N SER A 27 -2.37 5.59 2.47
CA SER A 27 -2.01 4.58 1.46
C SER A 27 -2.27 3.17 2.02
N PHE A 28 -3.50 2.68 1.92
CA PHE A 28 -3.88 1.31 2.33
C PHE A 28 -2.99 0.23 1.70
N CYS A 29 -2.46 0.49 0.49
CA CYS A 29 -1.48 -0.37 -0.16
C CYS A 29 -0.23 -0.60 0.70
N LEU A 30 0.22 0.40 1.48
CA LEU A 30 1.39 0.27 2.36
C LEU A 30 1.11 -0.67 3.54
N ILE A 31 -0.10 -0.62 4.11
CA ILE A 31 -0.49 -1.55 5.17
C ILE A 31 -0.51 -2.98 4.64
N ILE A 32 -1.13 -3.19 3.47
CA ILE A 32 -1.18 -4.49 2.82
C ILE A 32 0.24 -5.00 2.57
N GLN A 33 1.11 -4.19 1.95
CA GLN A 33 2.50 -4.55 1.66
C GLN A 33 3.31 -4.92 2.90
N ILE A 34 3.15 -4.19 4.01
CA ILE A 34 3.88 -4.52 5.25
C ILE A 34 3.41 -5.87 5.79
N VAL A 35 2.11 -6.11 5.85
CA VAL A 35 1.56 -7.36 6.40
C VAL A 35 1.92 -8.55 5.51
N THR A 36 1.72 -8.44 4.19
CA THR A 36 2.07 -9.51 3.24
C THR A 36 3.58 -9.70 3.14
N GLY A 37 4.37 -8.62 3.17
CA GLY A 37 5.82 -8.70 3.11
C GLY A 37 6.43 -9.37 4.33
N VAL A 38 5.97 -9.03 5.54
CA VAL A 38 6.45 -9.67 6.77
C VAL A 38 6.10 -11.16 6.78
N THR A 39 4.91 -11.53 6.33
CA THR A 39 4.51 -12.96 6.28
C THR A 39 5.30 -13.74 5.23
N LEU A 40 5.58 -13.17 4.06
CA LEU A 40 6.44 -13.79 3.05
C LEU A 40 7.89 -13.93 3.54
N ALA A 41 8.41 -12.90 4.23
CA ALA A 41 9.78 -12.88 4.74
C ALA A 41 10.07 -14.01 5.76
N MET A 42 9.04 -14.52 6.46
CA MET A 42 9.20 -15.66 7.37
C MET A 42 9.55 -16.97 6.65
N HIS A 43 9.22 -17.07 5.37
CA HIS A 43 9.39 -18.28 4.55
C HIS A 43 10.45 -18.11 3.45
N TYR A 44 11.00 -16.90 3.26
CA TYR A 44 11.97 -16.60 2.22
C TYR A 44 13.41 -16.83 2.70
N ASN A 45 14.25 -17.43 1.83
CA ASN A 45 15.69 -17.56 2.07
C ASN A 45 16.47 -16.64 1.11
N PRO A 46 17.28 -15.68 1.60
CA PRO A 46 18.03 -14.76 0.74
C PRO A 46 19.27 -15.37 0.07
N SER A 47 19.62 -16.63 0.35
CA SER A 47 20.76 -17.29 -0.32
C SER A 47 20.52 -17.45 -1.82
N VAL A 48 21.48 -17.04 -2.65
CA VAL A 48 21.37 -17.08 -4.13
C VAL A 48 20.99 -18.46 -4.67
N LEU A 49 21.45 -19.54 -4.02
CA LEU A 49 21.19 -20.91 -4.43
C LEU A 49 19.75 -21.36 -4.12
N GLU A 50 19.14 -20.83 -3.08
CA GLU A 50 17.83 -21.27 -2.58
C GLU A 50 16.73 -20.23 -2.77
N ALA A 51 17.05 -19.01 -3.16
CA ALA A 51 16.08 -17.91 -3.30
C ALA A 51 14.89 -18.30 -4.18
N PHE A 52 15.15 -18.83 -5.39
CA PHE A 52 14.09 -19.28 -6.30
C PHE A 52 13.24 -20.41 -5.70
N ASN A 53 13.90 -21.41 -5.10
CA ASN A 53 13.21 -22.55 -4.48
C ASN A 53 12.38 -22.13 -3.27
N SER A 54 12.82 -21.12 -2.52
CA SER A 54 12.07 -20.58 -1.37
C SER A 54 10.79 -19.85 -1.81
N VAL A 55 10.81 -19.19 -2.97
CA VAL A 55 9.60 -18.60 -3.57
C VAL A 55 8.67 -19.69 -4.09
N GLU A 56 9.19 -20.73 -4.73
CA GLU A 56 8.38 -21.88 -5.14
C GLU A 56 7.70 -22.57 -3.95
N HIS A 57 8.43 -22.74 -2.84
CA HIS A 57 7.90 -23.25 -1.57
C HIS A 57 6.75 -22.38 -1.03
N ILE A 58 6.91 -21.05 -1.04
CA ILE A 58 5.84 -20.11 -0.67
C ILE A 58 4.60 -20.32 -1.56
N MET A 59 4.81 -20.47 -2.87
CA MET A 59 3.72 -20.55 -3.83
C MET A 59 2.95 -21.87 -3.78
N ARG A 60 3.57 -22.95 -3.29
CA ARG A 60 3.00 -24.32 -3.36
C ARG A 60 2.67 -24.94 -2.00
N ASP A 61 3.50 -24.69 -1.00
CA ASP A 61 3.44 -25.45 0.26
C ASP A 61 2.94 -24.60 1.43
N VAL A 62 3.06 -23.27 1.36
CA VAL A 62 2.55 -22.36 2.39
C VAL A 62 1.04 -22.16 2.20
N ASN A 63 0.27 -22.30 3.28
CA ASN A 63 -1.18 -22.07 3.26
C ASN A 63 -1.51 -20.66 2.78
N ASN A 64 -2.29 -20.55 1.70
CA ASN A 64 -2.61 -19.30 1.02
C ASN A 64 -1.38 -18.51 0.52
N GLY A 65 -0.19 -19.11 0.47
CA GLY A 65 1.06 -18.43 0.11
C GLY A 65 1.02 -17.85 -1.30
N THR A 66 0.41 -18.54 -2.26
CA THR A 66 0.15 -18.05 -3.61
C THR A 66 -0.62 -16.71 -3.60
N VAL A 67 -1.69 -16.63 -2.80
CA VAL A 67 -2.54 -15.44 -2.71
C VAL A 67 -1.78 -14.30 -2.05
N ILE A 68 -1.04 -14.58 -0.96
CA ILE A 68 -0.25 -13.57 -0.24
C ILE A 68 0.86 -13.00 -1.15
N PHE A 69 1.52 -13.86 -1.92
CA PHE A 69 2.56 -13.45 -2.87
C PHE A 69 2.00 -12.58 -3.99
N ILE A 70 0.91 -13.01 -4.64
CA ILE A 70 0.28 -12.25 -5.73
C ILE A 70 -0.27 -10.91 -5.19
N LEU A 71 -0.85 -10.90 -3.99
CA LEU A 71 -1.33 -9.66 -3.35
C LEU A 71 -0.19 -8.68 -3.08
N MET A 72 0.97 -9.17 -2.63
CA MET A 72 2.17 -8.35 -2.45
C MET A 72 2.64 -7.75 -3.78
N MET A 73 2.74 -8.56 -4.84
CA MET A 73 3.17 -8.09 -6.16
C MET A 73 2.19 -7.07 -6.76
N ALA A 74 0.89 -7.35 -6.71
CA ALA A 74 -0.15 -6.46 -7.23
C ALA A 74 -0.18 -5.11 -6.51
N THR A 75 0.04 -5.10 -5.19
CA THR A 75 0.12 -3.86 -4.42
C THR A 75 1.47 -3.16 -4.53
N ALA A 76 2.58 -3.87 -4.80
CA ALA A 76 3.91 -3.32 -5.07
C ALA A 76 3.93 -2.47 -6.35
N PHE A 77 3.33 -2.97 -7.43
CA PHE A 77 3.19 -2.23 -8.69
C PHE A 77 2.46 -0.88 -8.51
N LEU A 78 1.43 -0.88 -7.65
CA LEU A 78 0.64 0.32 -7.36
C LEU A 78 1.33 1.27 -6.36
N GLY A 79 2.41 0.83 -5.73
CA GLY A 79 3.06 1.56 -4.66
C GLY A 79 4.53 1.18 -4.51
N TYR A 80 5.41 1.83 -5.26
CA TYR A 80 6.86 1.88 -5.00
C TYR A 80 7.18 2.62 -3.68
N VAL A 81 6.65 2.17 -2.53
CA VAL A 81 6.54 3.00 -1.31
C VAL A 81 7.32 2.47 -0.10
N LEU A 82 7.84 1.23 -0.11
CA LEU A 82 8.51 0.67 1.08
C LEU A 82 9.70 1.50 1.64
N PRO A 83 10.58 2.16 0.85
CA PRO A 83 11.60 3.04 1.44
C PRO A 83 11.05 4.39 1.93
N TYR A 84 9.76 4.68 1.71
CA TYR A 84 9.16 5.99 1.95
C TYR A 84 8.18 6.03 3.13
N ALA A 85 8.05 5.00 3.97
CA ALA A 85 7.12 5.01 5.11
C ALA A 85 7.36 6.22 6.05
N ALA A 86 8.63 6.54 6.34
CA ALA A 86 9.00 7.72 7.12
C ALA A 86 8.71 9.03 6.38
N LEU A 87 8.89 9.05 5.06
CA LEU A 87 8.56 10.19 4.20
C LEU A 87 7.04 10.40 4.08
N ALA A 88 6.24 9.34 4.07
CA ALA A 88 4.79 9.41 4.12
C ALA A 88 4.31 10.03 5.44
N LEU A 89 4.92 9.64 6.57
CA LEU A 89 4.62 10.27 7.86
C LEU A 89 5.02 11.75 7.89
N MET A 90 6.25 12.08 7.44
CA MET A 90 6.69 13.47 7.35
C MET A 90 5.81 14.29 6.40
N HIS A 91 5.35 13.70 5.30
CA HIS A 91 4.43 14.32 4.36
C HIS A 91 3.07 14.62 5.01
N LEU A 92 2.51 13.69 5.79
CA LEU A 92 1.26 13.91 6.51
C LEU A 92 1.38 15.02 7.55
N ILE A 93 2.50 15.08 8.28
CA ILE A 93 2.78 16.17 9.23
C ILE A 93 2.89 17.51 8.50
N ALA A 94 3.66 17.56 7.41
CA ALA A 94 3.80 18.77 6.61
C ALA A 94 2.46 19.24 6.02
N LEU A 95 1.63 18.31 5.56
CA LEU A 95 0.30 18.61 5.04
C LEU A 95 -0.61 19.18 6.14
N HIS A 96 -0.65 18.55 7.30
CA HIS A 96 -1.51 18.96 8.40
C HIS A 96 -1.10 20.32 9.00
N ASP A 97 0.20 20.54 9.23
CA ASP A 97 0.69 21.70 9.96
C ASP A 97 0.96 22.92 9.07
N SER A 98 1.30 22.72 7.79
CA SER A 98 1.84 23.81 6.95
C SER A 98 0.86 24.32 5.90
N ALA A 99 0.25 23.43 5.13
CA ALA A 99 -0.37 23.78 3.84
C ALA A 99 -1.86 23.41 3.77
N GLY A 100 -2.21 22.26 4.31
CA GLY A 100 -3.50 21.64 4.09
C GLY A 100 -3.71 21.07 2.70
N SER A 101 -4.82 20.36 2.52
CA SER A 101 -5.23 19.86 1.21
C SER A 101 -5.70 21.02 0.31
N GLY A 102 -5.24 21.01 -0.94
CA GLY A 102 -5.74 21.90 -1.98
C GLY A 102 -7.16 21.52 -2.42
N ASN A 103 -7.77 22.36 -3.26
CA ASN A 103 -9.05 22.05 -3.90
C ASN A 103 -8.92 22.17 -5.43
N PRO A 104 -9.84 21.56 -6.20
CA PRO A 104 -9.79 21.59 -7.67
C PRO A 104 -9.81 22.99 -8.29
N LEU A 105 -10.26 24.00 -7.55
CA LEU A 105 -10.33 25.39 -8.01
C LEU A 105 -9.01 26.14 -7.76
N GLY A 106 -8.07 25.56 -7.01
CA GLY A 106 -6.80 26.21 -6.64
C GLY A 106 -6.97 27.45 -5.75
N LEU A 107 -8.15 27.65 -5.18
CA LEU A 107 -8.47 28.79 -4.32
C LEU A 107 -8.22 28.46 -2.85
N SER A 108 -8.22 29.47 -1.98
CA SER A 108 -8.13 29.21 -0.54
C SER A 108 -9.36 28.43 -0.04
N GLY A 109 -9.13 27.26 0.56
CA GLY A 109 -10.16 26.44 1.19
C GLY A 109 -10.49 26.84 2.63
N ASN A 110 -10.21 28.08 3.06
CA ASN A 110 -10.44 28.52 4.44
C ASN A 110 -11.90 28.84 4.75
N TYR A 111 -12.70 29.15 3.73
CA TYR A 111 -14.06 29.63 3.90
C TYR A 111 -15.10 28.52 4.01
N ASP A 112 -14.82 27.34 3.45
CA ASP A 112 -15.74 26.22 3.37
C ASP A 112 -15.03 24.92 3.74
N ARG A 113 -14.81 24.74 5.05
CA ARG A 113 -14.19 23.55 5.62
C ARG A 113 -15.24 22.70 6.31
N ILE A 114 -15.31 21.44 5.90
CA ILE A 114 -16.11 20.41 6.56
C ILE A 114 -15.19 19.44 7.31
N PRO A 115 -15.62 18.88 8.45
CA PRO A 115 -14.82 17.93 9.21
C PRO A 115 -14.60 16.62 8.42
N PHE A 116 -13.49 15.93 8.70
CA PHE A 116 -13.10 14.69 8.03
C PHE A 116 -14.11 13.57 8.30
N ALA A 117 -14.46 13.38 9.58
CA ALA A 117 -15.55 12.49 9.96
C ALA A 117 -16.88 13.26 10.03
N PRO A 118 -17.97 12.77 9.43
CA PRO A 118 -18.11 11.48 8.74
C PRO A 118 -17.80 11.52 7.23
N TYR A 119 -17.75 12.70 6.62
CA TYR A 119 -17.88 12.86 5.16
C TYR A 119 -16.79 12.15 4.36
N PHE A 120 -15.53 12.43 4.68
CA PHE A 120 -14.40 11.88 3.94
C PHE A 120 -14.12 10.44 4.33
N ILE A 121 -14.40 10.04 5.58
CA ILE A 121 -14.36 8.62 6.00
C ILE A 121 -15.25 7.75 5.11
N PHE A 122 -16.51 8.15 4.90
CA PHE A 122 -17.42 7.38 4.04
C PHE A 122 -17.02 7.42 2.57
N LYS A 123 -16.53 8.57 2.09
CA LYS A 123 -16.01 8.71 0.73
C LYS A 123 -14.83 7.76 0.48
N ASP A 124 -13.87 7.71 1.41
CA ASP A 124 -12.69 6.86 1.33
C ASP A 124 -13.08 5.38 1.44
N LEU A 125 -14.08 5.04 2.25
CA LEU A 125 -14.56 3.65 2.34
C LEU A 125 -15.12 3.14 1.00
N ILE A 126 -15.84 3.99 0.25
CA ILE A 126 -16.36 3.62 -1.07
C ILE A 126 -15.22 3.36 -2.05
N THR A 127 -14.19 4.21 -2.06
CA THR A 127 -13.04 4.04 -2.96
C THR A 127 -12.18 2.85 -2.56
N ILE A 128 -12.01 2.57 -1.27
CA ILE A 128 -11.35 1.36 -0.77
C ILE A 128 -12.12 0.11 -1.20
N PHE A 129 -13.44 0.10 -1.07
CA PHE A 129 -14.25 -1.03 -1.49
C PHE A 129 -14.10 -1.30 -3.00
N LEU A 130 -14.22 -0.25 -3.83
CA LEU A 130 -14.01 -0.36 -5.27
C LEU A 130 -12.59 -0.83 -5.61
N PHE A 131 -11.59 -0.30 -4.89
CA PHE A 131 -10.19 -0.71 -5.05
C PHE A 131 -9.98 -2.19 -4.74
N ILE A 132 -10.55 -2.70 -3.65
CA ILE A 132 -10.46 -4.13 -3.28
C ILE A 132 -11.14 -5.00 -4.33
N VAL A 133 -12.32 -4.59 -4.84
CA VAL A 133 -13.00 -5.33 -5.92
C VAL A 133 -12.12 -5.40 -7.16
N LEU A 134 -11.54 -4.28 -7.59
CA LEU A 134 -10.64 -4.25 -8.76
C LEU A 134 -9.38 -5.08 -8.51
N LEU A 135 -8.74 -4.94 -7.35
CA LEU A 135 -7.57 -5.71 -6.96
C LEU A 135 -7.86 -7.21 -6.94
N SER A 136 -9.04 -7.61 -6.46
CA SER A 136 -9.45 -9.02 -6.44
C SER A 136 -9.55 -9.63 -7.84
N VAL A 137 -9.92 -8.84 -8.86
CA VAL A 137 -9.96 -9.31 -10.25
C VAL A 137 -8.56 -9.72 -10.71
N PHE A 138 -7.55 -8.87 -10.46
CA PHE A 138 -6.16 -9.18 -10.80
C PHE A 138 -5.63 -10.36 -9.97
N VAL A 139 -5.87 -10.38 -8.67
CA VAL A 139 -5.31 -11.43 -7.78
C VAL A 139 -5.88 -12.82 -8.09
N PHE A 140 -7.19 -12.94 -8.32
CA PHE A 140 -7.83 -14.26 -8.45
C PHE A 140 -8.04 -14.72 -9.90
N PHE A 141 -8.28 -13.80 -10.84
CA PHE A 141 -8.62 -14.19 -12.21
C PHE A 141 -7.49 -13.96 -13.20
N MET A 142 -6.59 -13.01 -12.95
CA MET A 142 -5.54 -12.60 -13.89
C MET A 142 -4.19 -12.32 -13.20
N PRO A 143 -3.65 -13.26 -12.40
CA PRO A 143 -2.54 -12.98 -11.47
C PRO A 143 -1.21 -12.63 -12.15
N ASN A 144 -0.99 -13.13 -13.36
CA ASN A 144 0.30 -13.00 -14.05
C ASN A 144 0.26 -11.95 -15.18
N VAL A 145 -0.84 -11.20 -15.35
CA VAL A 145 -0.98 -10.25 -16.48
C VAL A 145 -0.01 -9.07 -16.39
N LEU A 146 0.35 -8.66 -15.19
CA LEU A 146 1.28 -7.56 -14.94
C LEU A 146 2.74 -8.02 -14.80
N GLY A 147 3.01 -9.33 -14.86
CA GLY A 147 4.34 -9.91 -14.69
C GLY A 147 4.93 -10.42 -15.99
N ASP A 148 6.25 -10.58 -16.02
CA ASP A 148 6.95 -11.22 -17.13
C ASP A 148 7.07 -12.74 -16.91
N SER A 149 6.86 -13.52 -17.96
CA SER A 149 7.06 -14.98 -17.95
C SER A 149 8.51 -15.38 -17.67
N GLU A 150 9.50 -14.56 -18.02
CA GLU A 150 10.92 -14.85 -17.79
C GLU A 150 11.26 -14.94 -16.29
N ASN A 151 10.47 -14.30 -15.41
CA ASN A 151 10.64 -14.37 -13.96
C ASN A 151 10.27 -15.74 -13.34
N TYR A 152 9.71 -16.66 -14.13
CA TYR A 152 9.48 -18.05 -13.72
C TYR A 152 10.62 -19.00 -14.06
N VAL A 153 11.70 -18.51 -14.67
CA VAL A 153 12.91 -19.29 -14.97
C VAL A 153 14.00 -18.91 -13.96
N MET A 154 14.73 -19.91 -13.46
CA MET A 154 15.86 -19.66 -12.57
C MET A 154 16.92 -18.80 -13.28
N ALA A 155 17.40 -17.77 -12.58
CA ALA A 155 18.39 -16.85 -13.11
C ALA A 155 19.69 -17.59 -13.51
N ASN A 156 20.14 -17.36 -14.74
CA ASN A 156 21.39 -17.90 -15.26
C ASN A 156 22.36 -16.75 -15.62
N PRO A 157 23.45 -16.55 -14.87
CA PRO A 157 24.42 -15.49 -15.15
C PRO A 157 25.09 -15.58 -16.53
N MET A 158 25.07 -16.75 -17.16
CA MET A 158 25.71 -17.01 -18.45
C MET A 158 24.77 -16.82 -19.64
N GLN A 159 23.49 -16.53 -19.41
CA GLN A 159 22.47 -16.39 -20.44
C GLN A 159 21.60 -15.16 -20.20
N THR A 160 21.59 -14.25 -21.16
CA THR A 160 20.65 -13.12 -21.19
C THR A 160 19.35 -13.54 -21.88
N PRO A 161 18.17 -13.29 -21.29
CA PRO A 161 16.89 -13.52 -21.94
C PRO A 161 16.75 -12.75 -23.27
N PRO A 162 15.95 -13.25 -24.23
CA PRO A 162 15.75 -12.59 -25.53
C PRO A 162 15.11 -11.19 -25.44
N ALA A 163 14.29 -10.94 -24.42
CA ALA A 163 13.64 -9.66 -24.16
C ALA A 163 13.78 -9.29 -22.69
N ILE A 164 14.70 -8.37 -22.37
CA ILE A 164 14.86 -7.82 -21.02
C ILE A 164 14.05 -6.53 -20.93
N VAL A 165 13.03 -6.51 -20.09
CA VAL A 165 12.13 -5.36 -19.89
C VAL A 165 12.00 -5.09 -18.39
N PRO A 166 12.19 -3.83 -17.93
CA PRO A 166 11.88 -3.46 -16.56
C PRO A 166 10.37 -3.51 -16.27
N GLU A 167 10.03 -3.88 -15.04
CA GLU A 167 8.67 -3.84 -14.49
C GLU A 167 8.11 -2.43 -14.17
#